data_AF-A0A2G4GC05-F1
#
_entry.id   AF-A0A2G4GC05-F1
#
_cell.length_a   1.000
_cell.length_b   1.000
_cell.length_c   1.000
_cell.angle_alpha   90.00
_cell.angle_beta   90.00
_cell.angle_gamma   90.00
#
_symmetry.space_group_name_H-M   'P 1'
#
loop_
_entity.id
_entity.type
_entity.pdbx_description
1 polymer ?
#
loop_
_entity_poly.entity_id
_entity_poly.type
_entity_poly.pdbx_seq_one_letter_code
_entity_poly.pdbx_strand_id
1 'polypeptide(L)'
;MKATLLNKLIVAAAIAVGGNLYAADAPVSPTDPRKPADKPLAKVQPPAAGDVKKDVEKFSAQRDTLLAERQALFNQLKTASDERRKAILEKMKELSETQRELSKQLRDDLRKQRQR
;
A
#
# COMPACT_ATOMS: atom_id res chain seq x y z
N MET A 1 14.41 -3.47 40.71
CA MET A 1 14.17 -2.13 40.17
C MET A 1 15.24 -1.85 39.12
N LYS A 2 14.83 -1.45 37.89
CA LYS A 2 15.58 -0.63 36.90
C LYS A 2 16.92 -1.20 36.38
N ALA A 3 17.26 -1.19 35.10
CA ALA A 3 16.62 -0.79 33.86
C ALA A 3 17.47 -1.40 32.73
N THR A 4 16.85 -2.10 31.80
CA THR A 4 17.43 -2.48 30.51
C THR A 4 17.58 -1.21 29.67
N LEU A 5 18.82 -0.80 29.40
CA LEU A 5 19.13 0.39 28.62
C LEU A 5 20.05 0.00 27.47
N LEU A 6 19.60 0.38 26.27
CA LEU A 6 20.40 0.75 25.10
C LEU A 6 21.07 -0.39 24.32
N ASN A 7 20.34 -0.94 23.35
CA ASN A 7 20.96 -1.26 22.06
C ASN A 7 20.27 -0.43 20.96
N LYS A 8 20.85 0.75 20.74
CA LYS A 8 20.61 1.59 19.57
C LYS A 8 21.30 0.93 18.38
N LEU A 9 20.54 0.41 17.42
CA LEU A 9 21.08 0.08 16.11
C LEU A 9 20.59 1.15 15.14
N ILE A 10 21.52 2.05 14.84
CA ILE A 10 21.38 3.15 13.90
C ILE A 10 21.66 2.62 12.49
N VAL A 11 20.81 3.09 11.58
CA VAL A 11 20.74 2.98 10.12
C VAL A 11 22.08 3.19 9.39
N ALA A 12 22.30 2.46 8.28
CA ALA A 12 22.95 3.02 7.07
C ALA A 12 22.70 2.19 5.78
N ALA A 13 22.09 2.85 4.79
CA ALA A 13 22.33 2.85 3.33
C ALA A 13 22.24 1.53 2.51
N ALA A 14 21.80 1.49 1.25
CA ALA A 14 21.71 2.53 0.21
C ALA A 14 20.58 2.24 -0.78
N ILE A 15 19.81 3.27 -1.18
CA ILE A 15 18.96 3.22 -2.38
C ILE A 15 19.80 3.86 -3.49
N ALA A 16 20.29 3.03 -4.40
CA ALA A 16 20.95 3.48 -5.61
C ALA A 16 19.92 4.11 -6.54
N VAL A 17 19.93 5.45 -6.61
CA VAL A 17 19.34 6.21 -7.71
C VAL A 17 20.44 6.42 -8.75
N GLY A 18 20.32 5.74 -9.87
CA GLY A 18 21.13 5.93 -11.06
C GLY A 18 20.64 4.92 -12.10
N GLY A 19 20.37 5.26 -13.35
CA GLY A 19 20.43 6.49 -14.11
C GLY A 19 19.93 6.10 -15.50
N ASN A 20 19.38 7.06 -16.24
CA ASN A 20 18.96 6.88 -17.63
C ASN A 20 20.05 6.18 -18.47
N LEU A 21 19.76 4.99 -18.99
CA LEU A 21 20.40 4.50 -20.20
C LEU A 21 19.41 4.70 -21.34
N TYR A 22 19.56 5.85 -22.01
CA TYR A 22 19.18 6.00 -23.41
C TYR A 22 19.96 4.95 -24.22
N ALA A 23 19.27 3.99 -24.81
CA ALA A 23 19.81 3.20 -25.91
C ALA A 23 19.23 3.75 -27.21
N ALA A 24 20.06 4.52 -27.92
CA ALA A 24 19.84 4.92 -29.30
C ALA A 24 20.61 3.96 -30.22
N ASP A 25 19.93 3.50 -31.28
CA ASP A 25 20.42 2.95 -32.57
C ASP A 25 21.43 1.77 -32.55
N ALA A 26 21.31 0.67 -33.32
CA ALA A 26 20.63 0.29 -34.57
C ALA A 26 20.84 -1.26 -34.81
N PRO A 27 20.55 -1.93 -35.95
CA PRO A 27 19.41 -1.93 -36.90
C PRO A 27 18.84 -3.36 -37.27
N VAL A 28 17.67 -3.37 -37.95
CA VAL A 28 17.00 -4.38 -38.85
C VAL A 28 16.72 -5.87 -38.47
N SER A 29 15.42 -6.15 -38.21
CA SER A 29 14.42 -7.10 -38.81
C SER A 29 14.82 -8.50 -39.38
N PRO A 30 13.95 -9.54 -39.26
CA PRO A 30 12.79 -9.68 -40.17
C PRO A 30 11.43 -10.03 -39.50
N THR A 31 10.40 -9.52 -40.16
CA THR A 31 8.94 -9.77 -40.10
C THR A 31 8.45 -11.14 -39.60
N ASP A 32 7.52 -11.11 -38.64
CA ASP A 32 6.49 -12.14 -38.44
C ASP A 32 5.09 -11.50 -38.60
N PRO A 33 4.27 -11.89 -39.59
CA PRO A 33 2.98 -11.27 -39.88
C PRO A 33 1.89 -11.88 -39.00
N ARG A 34 1.81 -11.47 -37.74
CA ARG A 34 0.63 -11.71 -36.90
C ARG A 34 0.14 -10.43 -36.26
N LYS A 35 -0.67 -9.73 -37.04
CA LYS A 35 -1.63 -8.68 -36.62
C LYS A 35 -2.32 -9.10 -35.31
N PRO A 36 -2.48 -8.16 -34.36
CA PRO A 36 -3.78 -7.53 -34.26
C PRO A 36 -3.69 -6.01 -34.34
N ALA A 37 -4.72 -5.46 -34.98
CA ALA A 37 -4.94 -4.05 -35.27
C ALA A 37 -4.62 -3.11 -34.11
N ASP A 38 -3.98 -2.00 -34.47
CA ASP A 38 -3.94 -0.75 -33.72
C ASP A 38 -5.33 -0.42 -33.15
N LYS A 39 -5.54 -0.72 -31.88
CA LYS A 39 -6.51 0.03 -31.08
C LYS A 39 -5.83 1.37 -30.82
N PRO A 40 -6.44 2.52 -31.19
CA PRO A 40 -5.93 3.79 -30.72
C PRO A 40 -5.96 3.73 -29.20
N LEU A 41 -4.77 3.71 -28.59
CA LEU A 41 -4.58 3.99 -27.18
C LEU A 41 -5.18 5.37 -26.97
N ALA A 42 -6.45 5.40 -26.54
CA ALA A 42 -7.07 6.60 -26.01
C ALA A 42 -6.05 7.17 -25.03
N LYS A 43 -5.59 8.40 -25.28
CA LYS A 43 -4.72 9.14 -24.38
C LYS A 43 -5.49 9.27 -23.07
N VAL A 44 -5.28 8.33 -22.16
CA VAL A 44 -5.71 8.45 -20.77
C VAL A 44 -4.90 9.63 -20.24
N GLN A 45 -5.56 10.78 -20.13
CA GLN A 45 -4.97 11.93 -19.46
C GLN A 45 -4.62 11.45 -18.05
N PRO A 46 -3.37 11.61 -17.59
CA PRO A 46 -3.04 11.25 -16.22
C PRO A 46 -3.94 12.08 -15.30
N PRO A 47 -4.61 11.45 -14.31
CA PRO A 47 -5.43 12.18 -13.37
C PRO A 47 -4.59 13.28 -12.71
N ALA A 48 -5.21 14.44 -12.46
CA ALA A 48 -4.53 15.56 -11.82
C ALA A 48 -3.86 15.09 -10.53
N ALA A 49 -2.53 15.10 -10.51
CA ALA A 49 -1.70 14.47 -9.47
C ALA A 49 -1.97 14.99 -8.04
N GLY A 50 -2.70 16.09 -7.89
CA GLY A 50 -3.10 16.67 -6.61
C GLY A 50 -4.20 15.88 -5.89
N ASP A 51 -5.14 15.27 -6.61
CA ASP A 51 -6.27 14.56 -5.99
C ASP A 51 -5.85 13.19 -5.45
N VAL A 52 -5.00 12.47 -6.19
CA VAL A 52 -4.43 11.19 -5.77
C VAL A 52 -3.61 11.33 -4.48
N LYS A 53 -2.84 12.41 -4.34
CA LYS A 53 -2.03 12.66 -3.13
C LYS A 53 -2.89 12.80 -1.87
N LYS A 54 -3.99 13.55 -1.95
CA LYS A 54 -4.94 13.72 -0.83
C LYS A 54 -5.61 12.40 -0.44
N ASP A 55 -5.95 11.58 -1.41
CA ASP A 55 -6.57 10.27 -1.16
C ASP A 55 -5.58 9.29 -0.51
N VAL A 56 -4.30 9.32 -0.93
CA VAL A 56 -3.22 8.55 -0.29
C VAL A 56 -2.96 9.00 1.14
N GLU A 57 -2.98 10.30 1.42
CA GLU A 57 -2.81 10.83 2.78
C GLU A 57 -3.96 10.38 3.70
N LYS A 58 -5.21 10.48 3.24
CA LYS A 58 -6.38 10.00 3.98
C LYS A 58 -6.30 8.50 4.27
N PHE A 59 -5.95 7.70 3.28
CA PHE A 59 -5.77 6.26 3.46
C PHE A 59 -4.65 5.94 4.45
N SER A 60 -3.54 6.67 4.38
CA SER A 60 -2.40 6.47 5.29
C SER A 60 -2.83 6.75 6.73
N ALA A 61 -3.55 7.84 6.98
CA ALA A 61 -4.07 8.16 8.31
C ALA A 61 -5.06 7.10 8.83
N GLN A 62 -5.96 6.59 7.98
CA GLN A 62 -6.88 5.52 8.33
C GLN A 62 -6.15 4.21 8.65
N ARG A 63 -5.17 3.83 7.84
CA ARG A 63 -4.34 2.65 8.07
C ARG A 63 -3.59 2.76 9.38
N ASP A 64 -2.97 3.90 9.66
CA ASP A 64 -2.17 4.10 10.87
C ASP A 64 -3.05 4.04 12.13
N THR A 65 -4.27 4.56 12.05
CA THR A 65 -5.29 4.42 13.11
C THR A 65 -5.63 2.96 13.37
N LEU A 66 -5.94 2.18 12.33
CA LEU A 66 -6.26 0.76 12.45
C LEU A 66 -5.08 -0.07 12.96
N LEU A 67 -3.84 0.31 12.60
CA LEU A 67 -2.63 -0.32 13.13
C LEU A 67 -2.45 -0.04 14.62
N ALA A 68 -2.69 1.20 15.06
CA ALA A 68 -2.65 1.57 16.47
C ALA A 68 -3.70 0.81 17.29
N GLU A 69 -4.93 0.72 16.78
CA GLU A 69 -6.01 -0.05 17.39
C GLU A 69 -5.68 -1.55 17.47
N ARG A 70 -5.15 -2.13 16.39
CA ARG A 70 -4.71 -3.53 16.39
C ARG A 70 -3.59 -3.77 17.41
N GLN A 71 -2.64 -2.84 17.52
CA GLN A 71 -1.56 -2.94 18.49
C GLN A 71 -2.08 -2.84 19.93
N ALA A 72 -3.06 -1.96 20.19
CA ALA A 72 -3.72 -1.84 21.47
C ALA A 72 -4.46 -3.14 21.84
N LEU A 73 -5.19 -3.75 20.92
CA LEU A 73 -5.86 -5.04 21.12
C LEU A 73 -4.86 -6.16 21.41
N PHE A 74 -3.72 -6.21 20.70
CA PHE A 74 -2.67 -7.18 21.01
C PHE A 74 -2.08 -6.98 22.40
N ASN A 75 -1.85 -5.73 22.82
CA ASN A 75 -1.34 -5.44 24.15
C ASN A 75 -2.36 -5.84 25.23
N GLN A 76 -3.65 -5.60 24.99
CA GLN A 76 -4.72 -6.07 25.88
C GLN A 76 -4.78 -7.59 25.94
N LEU A 77 -4.60 -8.28 24.81
CA LEU A 77 -4.65 -9.75 24.76
C LEU A 77 -3.51 -10.40 25.58
N LYS A 78 -2.33 -9.77 25.61
CA LYS A 78 -1.19 -10.24 26.42
C LYS A 78 -1.48 -10.25 27.92
N THR A 79 -2.29 -9.30 28.39
CA THR A 79 -2.60 -9.12 29.82
C THR A 79 -4.00 -9.55 30.21
N ALA A 80 -4.85 -9.93 29.24
CA ALA A 80 -6.25 -10.27 29.47
C ALA A 80 -6.42 -11.69 30.05
N SER A 81 -7.41 -11.82 30.95
CA SER A 81 -7.96 -13.10 31.41
C SER A 81 -8.72 -13.81 30.29
N ASP A 82 -8.93 -15.12 30.42
CA ASP A 82 -9.49 -15.96 29.35
C ASP A 82 -10.88 -15.54 28.88
N GLU A 83 -11.71 -15.02 29.78
CA GLU A 83 -13.03 -14.48 29.44
C GLU A 83 -12.94 -13.22 28.57
N ARG A 84 -11.98 -12.33 28.84
CA ARG A 84 -11.77 -11.10 28.07
C ARG A 84 -11.05 -11.35 26.76
N ARG A 85 -10.27 -12.44 26.65
CA ARG A 85 -9.60 -12.82 25.40
C ARG A 85 -10.58 -13.06 24.26
N LYS A 86 -11.72 -13.71 24.53
CA LYS A 86 -12.75 -13.94 23.48
C LYS A 86 -13.28 -12.63 22.90
N ALA A 87 -13.65 -11.69 23.77
CA ALA A 87 -14.13 -10.38 23.32
C ALA A 87 -13.06 -9.58 22.56
N ILE A 88 -11.79 -9.68 22.95
CA ILE A 88 -10.68 -9.04 22.23
C ILE A 88 -10.48 -9.69 20.85
N LEU A 89 -10.58 -11.02 20.76
CA LEU A 89 -10.46 -11.74 19.49
C LEU A 89 -11.60 -11.40 18.52
N GLU A 90 -12.84 -11.24 19.01
CA GLU A 90 -13.95 -10.76 18.18
C GLU A 90 -13.68 -9.35 17.64
N LYS A 91 -13.25 -8.42 18.49
CA LYS A 91 -12.87 -7.07 18.05
C LYS A 91 -11.74 -7.08 17.02
N MET A 92 -10.76 -7.98 17.17
CA MET A 92 -9.70 -8.14 16.17
C MET A 92 -10.22 -8.67 14.83
N LYS A 93 -11.25 -9.52 14.85
CA LYS A 93 -11.89 -10.02 13.63
C LYS A 93 -12.68 -8.91 12.92
N GLU A 94 -13.48 -8.16 13.65
CA GLU A 94 -14.20 -6.98 13.13
C GLU A 94 -13.21 -5.96 12.52
N LEU A 95 -12.09 -5.70 13.20
CA LEU A 95 -11.04 -4.81 12.69
C LEU A 95 -10.38 -5.36 11.40
N SER A 96 -10.27 -6.68 11.25
CA SER A 96 -9.80 -7.28 10.00
C SER A 96 -10.81 -7.12 8.86
N GLU A 97 -12.11 -7.15 9.16
CA GLU A 97 -13.17 -6.95 8.16
C GLU A 97 -13.22 -5.49 7.70
N THR A 98 -13.10 -4.53 8.62
CA THR A 98 -13.00 -3.11 8.28
C THR A 98 -11.77 -2.79 7.45
N GLN A 99 -10.60 -3.39 7.77
CA GLN A 99 -9.40 -3.29 6.93
C GLN A 99 -9.63 -3.83 5.51
N ARG A 100 -10.33 -4.97 5.38
CA ARG A 100 -10.64 -5.58 4.09
C ARG A 100 -11.57 -4.70 3.26
N GLU A 101 -12.56 -4.08 3.90
CA GLU A 101 -13.50 -3.18 3.24
C GLU A 101 -12.82 -1.89 2.78
N LEU A 102 -11.99 -1.27 3.63
CA LEU A 102 -11.15 -0.14 3.25
C LEU A 102 -10.25 -0.45 2.04
N SER A 103 -9.68 -1.66 2.02
CA SER A 103 -8.84 -2.12 0.90
C SER A 103 -9.64 -2.34 -0.39
N LYS A 104 -10.94 -2.66 -0.32
CA LYS A 104 -11.80 -2.71 -1.50
C LYS A 104 -12.12 -1.30 -1.99
N GLN A 105 -12.55 -0.41 -1.09
CA GLN A 105 -12.89 0.98 -1.42
C GLN A 105 -11.71 1.68 -2.12
N LEU A 106 -10.49 1.54 -1.58
CA LEU A 106 -9.29 2.11 -2.22
C LEU A 106 -9.07 1.57 -3.63
N ARG A 107 -9.24 0.26 -3.84
CA ARG A 107 -9.08 -0.35 -5.18
C ARG A 107 -10.14 0.12 -6.15
N ASP A 108 -11.37 0.28 -5.69
CA ASP A 108 -12.48 0.76 -6.53
C ASP A 108 -12.31 2.23 -6.88
N ASP A 109 -11.84 3.06 -5.94
CA ASP A 109 -11.57 4.47 -6.20
C ASP A 109 -10.37 4.66 -7.15
N LEU A 110 -9.30 3.87 -6.99
CA LEU A 110 -8.19 3.84 -7.94
C LEU A 110 -8.63 3.37 -9.34
N ARG A 111 -9.57 2.42 -9.43
CA ARG A 111 -10.15 1.97 -10.71
C ARG A 111 -10.96 3.09 -11.37
N LYS A 112 -11.81 3.79 -10.61
CA LYS A 112 -12.59 4.93 -11.12
C LYS A 112 -11.67 6.05 -11.61
N GLN A 113 -10.60 6.37 -10.88
CA GLN A 113 -9.63 7.39 -11.29
C GLN A 113 -8.89 7.03 -12.59
N ARG A 114 -8.67 5.74 -12.86
CA ARG A 114 -8.04 5.29 -14.12
C ARG A 114 -8.99 5.33 -15.32
N GLN A 115 -10.30 5.25 -15.09
CA GLN A 115 -11.33 5.21 -16.13
C GLN A 115 -11.91 6.59 -16.48
N ARG A 116 -11.53 7.63 -15.73
CA ARG A 116 -11.79 9.03 -16.05
C ARG A 116 -10.68 9.56 -16.94
#